data_AF-A0A847GH13-F1
#
_entry.id   AF-A0A847GH13-F1
#
_cell.length_a   1.000
_cell.length_b   1.000
_cell.length_c   1.000
_cell.angle_alpha   90.00
_cell.angle_beta   90.00
_cell.angle_gamma   90.00
#
_symmetry.space_group_name_H-M   'P 1'
#
loop_
_entity.id
_entity.type
_entity.pdbx_description
1 polymer ?
#
loop_
_entity_poly.entity_id
_entity_poly.type
_entity_poly.pdbx_seq_one_letter_code
_entity_poly.pdbx_strand_id
1 'polypeptide(L)' 'MKICMLNVIHEPRDKRVYQKIAVSLAKRGHEILTIAPAPAPGADLPLPPQGG' A
#
# COMPACT_ATOMS: atom_id res chain seq x y z
N MET A 1 -17.35 8.05 -9.27
CA MET A 1 -17.12 8.83 -8.03
C MET A 1 -15.63 8.89 -7.74
N LYS A 2 -15.16 9.98 -7.14
CA LYS A 2 -13.76 10.11 -6.69
C LYS A 2 -13.64 9.63 -5.25
N ILE A 3 -12.67 8.75 -4.97
CA ILE A 3 -12.47 8.13 -3.66
C ILE A 3 -11.02 8.34 -3.25
N CYS A 4 -10.80 8.93 -2.07
CA CYS A 4 -9.48 9.12 -1.48
C CYS A 4 -9.25 8.09 -0.37
N MET A 5 -8.14 7.35 -0.46
CA MET A 5 -7.73 6.35 0.54
C MET A 5 -6.48 6.82 1.26
N LEU A 6 -6.62 7.06 2.57
CA LEU A 6 -5.51 7.35 3.47
C LEU A 6 -4.97 6.02 4.01
N ASN A 7 -3.75 5.70 3.65
CA ASN A 7 -3.09 4.46 4.04
C ASN A 7 -1.87 4.75 4.93
N VAL A 8 -1.59 3.86 5.86
CA VAL A 8 -0.32 3.82 6.59
C VAL A 8 0.54 2.72 6.00
N ILE A 9 1.83 3.00 5.78
CA ILE A 9 2.79 1.96 5.38
C ILE A 9 3.24 1.26 6.66
N HIS A 10 2.73 0.05 6.91
CA HIS A 10 3.27 -0.82 7.95
C HIS A 10 4.35 -1.73 7.33
N GLU A 11 5.61 -1.50 7.71
CA GLU A 11 6.72 -2.41 7.41
C GLU A 11 6.56 -3.68 8.27
N PRO A 12 6.73 -4.91 7.73
CA PRO A 12 7.46 -5.22 6.52
C PRO A 12 6.61 -5.77 5.36
N ARG A 13 5.27 -5.80 5.45
CA ARG A 13 4.46 -6.59 4.50
C ARG A 13 3.07 -6.08 4.12
N ASP A 14 2.69 -4.84 4.36
CA ASP A 14 1.32 -4.43 4.03
C ASP A 14 1.14 -3.38 2.93
N LYS A 15 1.78 -3.59 1.78
CA LYS A 15 1.37 -2.92 0.52
C LYS A 15 0.31 -3.72 -0.26
N ARG A 16 0.16 -5.02 0.03
CA ARG A 16 -0.65 -5.95 -0.78
C ARG A 16 -2.11 -6.05 -0.33
N VAL A 17 -2.44 -5.80 0.94
CA VAL A 17 -3.84 -5.91 1.41
C VAL A 17 -4.63 -4.67 1.00
N TYR A 18 -4.05 -3.47 1.10
CA TYR A 18 -4.74 -2.21 0.77
C TYR A 18 -5.04 -2.04 -0.73
N GLN A 19 -4.31 -2.71 -1.62
CA GLN A 19 -4.54 -2.59 -3.07
C GLN A 19 -5.76 -3.35 -3.57
N LYS A 20 -6.22 -4.42 -2.92
CA LYS A 20 -7.32 -5.25 -3.48
C LYS A 20 -8.65 -4.51 -3.53
N ILE A 21 -8.93 -3.70 -2.51
CA ILE A 21 -10.15 -2.89 -2.45
C ILE A 21 -10.09 -1.76 -3.48
N ALA A 22 -8.97 -1.03 -3.54
CA ALA A 22 -8.73 0.01 -4.54
C ALA A 22 -8.89 -0.52 -5.97
N VAL A 23 -8.31 -1.69 -6.26
CA VAL A 23 -8.44 -2.38 -7.56
C VAL A 23 -9.89 -2.73 -7.86
N SER A 24 -10.64 -3.23 -6.88
CA SER A 24 -12.06 -3.59 -7.09
C SER A 24 -12.93 -2.36 -7.37
N LEU A 25 -12.65 -1.25 -6.69
CA LEU A 25 -13.35 0.02 -6.90
C LEU A 25 -12.98 0.65 -8.25
N ALA A 26 -11.70 0.65 -8.63
CA ALA A 26 -11.28 1.05 -9.98
C ALA A 26 -11.94 0.18 -11.07
N LYS A 27 -12.02 -1.14 -10.80
CA LYS A 27 -12.86 -2.16 -11.47
C LYS A 27 -14.24 -1.66 -11.90
N ARG A 28 -14.88 -0.92 -11.00
CA ARG A 28 -16.26 -0.45 -11.12
C ARG A 28 -16.38 0.98 -11.67
N GLY A 29 -15.28 1.57 -12.15
CA GLY A 29 -15.26 2.92 -12.72
C GLY A 29 -15.15 4.04 -11.68
N HIS A 30 -14.68 3.75 -10.46
CA HIS A 30 -14.34 4.79 -9.49
C HIS A 30 -12.91 5.32 -9.75
N GLU A 31 -12.72 6.63 -9.60
CA GLU A 31 -11.40 7.27 -9.65
C GLU A 31 -10.79 7.22 -8.24
N ILE A 32 -9.63 6.59 -8.11
CA ILE A 32 -9.00 6.31 -6.81
C ILE A 32 -7.73 7.14 -6.64
N LEU A 33 -7.67 7.92 -5.57
CA LEU A 33 -6.45 8.58 -5.08
C LEU A 33 -5.99 7.85 -3.81
N THR A 34 -4.71 7.49 -3.74
CA THR A 34 -4.12 6.93 -2.52
C THR A 34 -3.03 7.85 -2.00
N ILE A 35 -3.05 8.10 -0.70
CA ILE A 35 -2.07 8.91 0.00
C ILE A 35 -1.49 8.03 1.10
N ALA A 36 -0.17 7.92 1.12
CA ALA A 36 0.56 7.19 2.14
C ALA A 36 1.83 7.96 2.51
N PRO A 37 2.36 7.80 3.74
CA PRO A 37 3.66 8.33 4.12
C PRO A 37 4.75 7.86 3.16
N ALA A 38 5.80 8.66 2.99
CA ALA A 38 6.99 8.20 2.27
C ALA A 38 7.59 6.98 3.01
N PRO A 39 7.99 5.92 2.29
CA PRO A 39 8.71 4.82 2.90
C PRO A 39 10.00 5.31 3.57
N ALA A 40 10.40 4.67 4.67
CA ALA A 40 11.69 4.96 5.29
C ALA A 40 12.84 4.65 4.31
N PRO A 41 14.00 5.33 4.42
CA PRO A 41 15.18 4.98 3.64
C PRO A 41 15.55 3.50 3.84
N GLY A 42 15.58 2.73 2.75
CA GLY A 42 15.89 1.29 2.79
C GLY A 42 14.69 0.37 3.02
N ALA A 43 13.45 0.87 3.03
CA ALA A 43 12.24 0.05 3.14
C ALA A 43 11.98 -0.87 1.92
N ASP A 44 12.70 -0.63 0.83
CA ASP A 44 12.73 -1.46 -0.38
C ASP A 44 13.84 -2.52 -0.35
N LEU A 45 14.75 -2.46 0.64
CA LEU A 45 15.76 -3.48 0.83
C LEU A 45 15.08 -4.80 1.22
N PRO A 46 15.57 -5.93 0.69
CA PRO A 46 15.19 -7.23 1.20
C PRO A 46 15.38 -7.25 2.71
N LEU A 47 14.38 -7.75 3.45
CA LEU A 47 14.54 -7.96 4.88
C LEU A 47 15.81 -8.79 5.12
N PRO A 48 16.63 -8.43 6.12
CA PRO A 48 17.74 -9.28 6.51
C PRO A 48 17.21 -10.69 6.79
N PRO A 49 18.00 -11.74 6.48
CA PRO A 49 17.60 -13.10 6.80
C PRO A 49 17.26 -13.16 8.28
N GLN A 50 16.03 -13.55 8.60
CA GLN A 50 15.62 -13.74 9.98
C GLN A 50 16.41 -14.97 10.48
N GLY A 51 17.44 -14.71 11.30
CA GLY A 51 18.20 -15.77 11.95
C GLY A 51 17.27 -16.63 12.78
N GLY A 52 17.39 -17.95 12.61
CA GLY A 52 16.63 -18.96 13.37
C GLY A 52 17.16 -19.20 14.76
#